data_AF-A0A553CR34-F1
#
_entry.id   AF-A0A553CR34-F1
#
_cell.length_a   1.000
_cell.length_b   1.000
_cell.length_c   1.000
_cell.angle_alpha   90.00
_cell.angle_beta   90.00
_cell.angle_gamma   90.00
#
_symmetry.space_group_name_H-M   'P 1'
#
loop_
_entity.id
_entity.type
_entity.pdbx_description
1 polymer ?
#
loop_
_entity_poly.entity_id
_entity_poly.type
_entity_poly.pdbx_seq_one_letter_code
_entity_poly.pdbx_strand_id
1 'polypeptide(L)'
;MKLILTILLFVTVTLNVFAQAPEKLSYQAIIRSQTNSLVKNSDISLKVIVHQGATTGTKVYEETHLVKTNNNGLVSLEIGTGNIASGTFSAIAWEKGPYFIETQVDATGGTNYNIIGITQLLSVPYALHAKTAERLVGATGTNTSKAVVIPFTSSRSIAASDINNIIECTTSSILTLTSDFGSMLVGDTINLEAHNGAVLTIQASSGVTINYSNLSALFTSTTGNVKFGLLRKSGVNAYIISGQ
;
A
#
# COMPACT_ATOMS: atom_id res chain seq x y z
N MET A 1 -0.18 -36.43 -21.29
CA MET A 1 -1.57 -35.90 -21.27
C MET A 1 -2.00 -35.39 -19.89
N LYS A 2 -1.86 -36.18 -18.81
CA LYS A 2 -2.26 -35.76 -17.45
C LYS A 2 -1.58 -34.46 -16.96
N LEU A 3 -0.26 -34.31 -17.16
CA LEU A 3 0.50 -33.12 -16.76
C LEU A 3 0.05 -31.83 -17.50
N ILE A 4 -0.25 -31.93 -18.79
CA ILE A 4 -0.71 -30.79 -19.60
C ILE A 4 -2.10 -30.34 -19.15
N LEU A 5 -3.01 -31.28 -18.85
CA LEU A 5 -4.32 -30.95 -18.29
C LEU A 5 -4.20 -30.28 -16.91
N THR A 6 -3.29 -30.74 -16.04
CA THR A 6 -3.07 -30.12 -14.72
C THR A 6 -2.52 -28.70 -14.83
N ILE A 7 -1.58 -28.44 -15.75
CA ILE A 7 -1.04 -27.10 -15.99
C ILE A 7 -2.13 -26.18 -16.56
N LEU A 8 -2.92 -26.66 -17.52
CA LEU A 8 -4.01 -25.88 -18.12
C LEU A 8 -5.09 -25.52 -17.08
N LEU A 9 -5.40 -26.44 -16.16
CA LEU A 9 -6.32 -26.20 -15.04
C LEU A 9 -5.78 -25.15 -14.05
N PHE A 10 -4.47 -25.14 -13.77
CA PHE A 10 -3.85 -24.13 -12.90
C PHE A 10 -3.80 -22.74 -13.57
N VAL A 11 -3.60 -22.68 -14.88
CA VAL A 11 -3.64 -21.42 -15.65
C VAL A 11 -5.06 -20.86 -15.68
N THR A 12 -6.11 -21.67 -15.83
CA THR A 12 -7.49 -21.15 -15.88
C THR A 12 -8.02 -20.70 -14.52
N VAL A 13 -7.56 -21.32 -13.41
CA VAL A 13 -7.95 -20.94 -12.05
C VAL A 13 -7.30 -19.60 -11.60
N THR A 14 -6.14 -19.24 -12.15
CA THR A 14 -5.44 -17.99 -11.80
C THR A 14 -5.93 -16.75 -12.56
N LEU A 15 -6.69 -16.92 -13.65
CA LEU A 15 -7.13 -15.81 -14.51
C LEU A 15 -8.38 -15.06 -14.01
N ASN A 16 -8.96 -15.42 -12.85
CA ASN A 16 -10.24 -14.86 -12.39
C ASN A 16 -10.19 -14.11 -11.05
N VAL A 17 -9.00 -13.69 -10.59
CA VAL A 17 -8.90 -12.86 -9.36
C VAL A 17 -8.77 -11.38 -9.73
N PHE A 18 -9.87 -10.76 -10.15
CA PHE A 18 -9.99 -9.30 -10.13
C PHE A 18 -10.57 -8.87 -8.79
N ALA A 19 -9.71 -8.71 -7.79
CA ALA A 19 -10.09 -8.10 -6.50
C ALA A 19 -10.09 -6.56 -6.58
N GLN A 20 -10.58 -5.99 -7.69
CA GLN A 20 -10.71 -4.54 -7.79
C GLN A 20 -11.90 -4.10 -6.96
N ALA A 21 -11.68 -3.15 -6.06
CA ALA A 21 -12.78 -2.48 -5.38
C ALA A 21 -13.72 -1.90 -6.46
N PRO A 22 -15.04 -2.00 -6.30
CA PRO A 22 -15.97 -1.39 -7.25
C PRO A 22 -15.63 0.09 -7.45
N GLU A 23 -15.52 0.52 -8.71
CA GLU A 23 -15.22 1.91 -9.09
C GLU A 23 -16.48 2.78 -8.99
N LYS A 24 -17.16 2.74 -7.84
CA LYS A 24 -18.40 3.46 -7.58
C LYS A 24 -18.63 3.71 -6.09
N LEU A 25 -19.39 4.75 -5.77
CA LEU A 25 -19.74 5.11 -4.39
C LEU A 25 -21.27 5.12 -4.19
N SER A 26 -21.77 4.46 -3.16
CA SER A 26 -23.19 4.57 -2.81
C SER A 26 -23.51 5.97 -2.29
N TYR A 27 -24.58 6.57 -2.81
CA TYR A 27 -25.06 7.89 -2.42
C TYR A 27 -26.57 7.91 -2.20
N GLN A 28 -26.99 8.58 -1.14
CA GLN A 28 -28.40 8.76 -0.79
C GLN A 28 -28.66 10.21 -0.41
N ALA A 29 -29.78 10.75 -0.88
CA ALA A 29 -30.19 12.12 -0.58
C ALA A 29 -31.71 12.23 -0.45
N ILE A 30 -32.16 13.09 0.45
CA ILE A 30 -33.57 13.47 0.57
C ILE A 30 -33.77 14.80 -0.15
N ILE A 31 -34.69 14.83 -1.10
CA ILE A 31 -34.94 15.98 -1.96
C ILE A 31 -36.11 16.78 -1.42
N ARG A 32 -35.87 18.07 -1.20
CA ARG A 32 -36.87 19.02 -0.71
C ARG A 32 -37.04 20.17 -1.70
N SER A 33 -38.26 20.70 -1.78
CA SER A 33 -38.57 21.91 -2.52
C SER A 33 -38.07 23.16 -1.79
N GLN A 34 -38.16 24.32 -2.43
CA GLN A 34 -37.85 25.62 -1.81
C GLN A 34 -38.74 25.93 -0.60
N THR A 35 -39.93 25.35 -0.53
CA THR A 35 -40.84 25.46 0.63
C THR A 35 -40.55 24.42 1.71
N ASN A 36 -39.44 23.69 1.61
CA ASN A 36 -39.02 22.62 2.51
C ASN A 36 -39.93 21.37 2.53
N SER A 37 -40.88 21.27 1.58
CA SER A 37 -41.70 20.09 1.37
C SER A 37 -40.92 18.98 0.66
N LEU A 38 -41.19 17.71 0.97
CA LEU A 38 -40.56 16.58 0.27
C LEU A 38 -41.01 16.52 -1.19
N VAL A 39 -40.05 16.35 -2.11
CA VAL A 39 -40.32 16.05 -3.52
C VAL A 39 -40.50 14.55 -3.65
N LYS A 40 -41.75 14.05 -3.68
CA LYS A 40 -42.08 12.62 -3.62
C LYS A 40 -42.49 12.08 -4.99
N ASN A 41 -42.15 10.81 -5.28
CA ASN A 41 -42.56 10.09 -6.50
C ASN A 41 -42.34 10.84 -7.81
N SER A 42 -41.33 11.70 -7.85
CA SER A 42 -41.09 12.63 -8.96
C SER A 42 -39.79 12.25 -9.65
N ASP A 43 -39.79 12.32 -10.98
CA ASP A 43 -38.57 12.19 -11.77
C ASP A 43 -37.77 13.49 -11.63
N ILE A 44 -36.51 13.36 -11.23
CA ILE A 44 -35.59 14.45 -11.01
C ILE A 44 -34.26 14.17 -11.72
N SER A 45 -33.52 15.23 -11.99
CA SER A 45 -32.15 15.12 -12.48
C SER A 45 -31.19 15.55 -11.39
N LEU A 46 -30.18 14.72 -11.11
CA LEU A 46 -29.09 15.01 -10.20
C LEU A 46 -27.80 15.16 -10.98
N LYS A 47 -27.01 16.17 -10.63
CA LYS A 47 -25.64 16.32 -11.08
C LYS A 47 -24.70 16.15 -9.90
N VAL A 48 -23.67 15.34 -10.09
CA VAL A 48 -22.62 15.08 -9.10
C VAL A 48 -21.31 15.59 -9.66
N ILE A 49 -20.60 16.41 -8.90
CA ILE A 49 -19.29 16.95 -9.25
C ILE A 49 -18.31 16.62 -8.13
N VAL A 50 -17.13 16.11 -8.49
CA VAL A 50 -16.02 15.87 -7.57
C VAL A 50 -15.02 17.01 -7.68
N HIS A 51 -14.79 17.72 -6.57
CA HIS A 51 -13.78 18.76 -6.45
C HIS A 51 -12.56 18.24 -5.69
N GLN A 52 -11.36 18.64 -6.11
CA GLN A 52 -10.11 18.35 -5.41
C GLN A 52 -9.64 19.55 -4.57
N GLY A 53 -9.16 19.29 -3.36
CA GLY A 53 -8.47 20.24 -2.50
C GLY A 53 -9.37 21.12 -1.63
N ALA A 54 -10.45 21.66 -2.20
CA ALA A 54 -11.42 22.52 -1.49
C ALA A 54 -12.83 22.38 -2.07
N THR A 55 -13.84 22.92 -1.37
CA THR A 55 -15.24 22.95 -1.81
C THR A 55 -15.44 23.66 -3.15
N THR A 56 -14.59 24.63 -3.48
CA THR A 56 -14.55 25.35 -4.76
C THR A 56 -13.32 25.01 -5.60
N GLY A 57 -12.65 23.90 -5.29
CA GLY A 57 -11.42 23.47 -5.96
C GLY A 57 -11.67 22.97 -7.39
N THR A 58 -10.60 22.45 -8.02
CA THR A 58 -10.67 21.93 -9.39
C THR A 58 -11.68 20.80 -9.51
N LYS A 59 -12.58 20.88 -10.49
CA LYS A 59 -13.49 19.78 -10.85
C LYS A 59 -12.70 18.69 -11.57
N VAL A 60 -12.64 17.50 -10.97
CA VAL A 60 -11.90 16.34 -11.53
C VAL A 60 -12.83 15.31 -12.17
N TYR A 61 -14.13 15.37 -11.84
CA TYR A 61 -15.15 14.47 -12.40
C TYR A 61 -16.54 15.11 -12.30
N GLU A 62 -17.38 14.87 -13.30
CA GLU A 62 -18.78 15.30 -13.33
C GLU A 62 -19.64 14.24 -14.02
N GLU A 63 -20.76 13.89 -13.41
CA GLU A 63 -21.77 12.99 -14.00
C GLU A 63 -23.19 13.46 -13.67
N THR A 64 -24.16 12.91 -14.42
CA THR A 64 -25.58 13.17 -14.23
C THR A 64 -26.37 11.88 -14.08
N HIS A 65 -27.47 11.96 -13.34
CA HIS A 65 -28.37 10.86 -13.05
C HIS A 65 -29.82 11.32 -13.22
N LEU A 66 -30.62 10.58 -13.96
CA LEU A 66 -32.07 10.74 -14.00
C LEU A 66 -32.69 9.68 -13.08
N VAL A 67 -33.26 10.11 -11.95
CA VAL A 67 -33.75 9.22 -10.90
C VAL A 67 -35.12 9.63 -10.41
N LYS A 68 -35.85 8.69 -9.80
CA LYS A 68 -37.16 8.94 -9.21
C LYS A 68 -37.09 8.94 -7.69
N THR A 69 -37.62 9.98 -7.06
CA THR A 69 -37.74 10.01 -5.60
C THR A 69 -38.81 9.02 -5.11
N ASN A 70 -38.65 8.44 -3.92
CA ASN A 70 -39.68 7.60 -3.32
C ASN A 70 -40.71 8.41 -2.49
N ASN A 71 -41.63 7.72 -1.79
CA ASN A 71 -42.64 8.34 -0.91
C ASN A 71 -42.07 9.22 0.22
N ASN A 72 -40.78 9.05 0.55
CA ASN A 72 -40.07 9.83 1.57
C ASN A 72 -39.19 10.93 0.94
N GLY A 73 -39.28 11.15 -0.38
CA GLY A 73 -38.42 12.07 -1.11
C GLY A 73 -36.96 11.61 -1.21
N LEU A 74 -36.67 10.35 -0.89
CA LEU A 74 -35.33 9.77 -0.93
C LEU A 74 -34.98 9.32 -2.36
N VAL A 75 -33.74 9.57 -2.75
CA VAL A 75 -33.07 8.93 -3.88
C VAL A 75 -31.93 8.04 -3.40
N SER A 76 -31.61 7.01 -4.19
CA SER A 76 -30.44 6.16 -3.99
C SER A 76 -29.78 5.95 -5.35
N LEU A 77 -28.49 6.22 -5.44
CA LEU A 77 -27.71 6.07 -6.67
C LEU A 77 -26.29 5.62 -6.36
N GLU A 78 -25.58 5.23 -7.41
CA GLU A 78 -24.17 4.88 -7.36
C GLU A 78 -23.38 5.93 -8.14
N ILE A 79 -22.57 6.73 -7.43
CA ILE A 79 -21.69 7.71 -8.07
C ILE A 79 -20.62 6.95 -8.85
N GLY A 80 -20.36 7.34 -10.10
CA GLY A 80 -19.44 6.66 -11.01
C GLY A 80 -20.13 5.81 -12.07
N THR A 81 -21.45 5.66 -11.99
CA THR A 81 -22.25 4.88 -12.96
C THR A 81 -23.22 5.75 -13.77
N GLY A 82 -23.20 7.07 -13.58
CA GLY A 82 -24.09 8.00 -14.27
C GLY A 82 -23.65 8.30 -15.70
N ASN A 83 -24.36 9.22 -16.34
CA ASN A 83 -23.95 9.78 -17.61
C ASN A 83 -22.79 10.77 -17.37
N ILE A 84 -21.58 10.37 -17.76
CA ILE A 84 -20.36 11.15 -17.55
C ILE A 84 -20.41 12.42 -18.41
N ALA A 85 -20.30 13.57 -17.76
CA ALA A 85 -20.16 14.87 -18.44
C ALA A 85 -18.69 15.26 -18.60
N SER A 86 -17.84 14.94 -17.62
CA SER A 86 -16.39 15.15 -17.72
C SER A 86 -15.58 14.26 -16.76
N GLY A 87 -14.31 14.04 -17.09
CA GLY A 87 -13.39 13.22 -16.30
C GLY A 87 -13.61 11.71 -16.47
N THR A 88 -12.91 10.92 -15.66
CA THR A 88 -13.05 9.46 -15.60
C THR A 88 -12.93 9.03 -14.15
N PHE A 89 -13.95 8.38 -13.62
CA PHE A 89 -14.04 8.09 -12.18
C PHE A 89 -12.86 7.25 -11.67
N SER A 90 -12.45 6.25 -12.45
CA SER A 90 -11.31 5.38 -12.15
C SER A 90 -9.95 6.05 -12.28
N ALA A 91 -9.87 7.18 -12.99
CA ALA A 91 -8.64 7.95 -13.15
C ALA A 91 -8.46 9.01 -12.06
N ILE A 92 -9.40 9.15 -11.13
CA ILE A 92 -9.27 10.08 -10.00
C ILE A 92 -8.15 9.58 -9.09
N ALA A 93 -7.14 10.43 -8.89
CA ALA A 93 -5.99 10.18 -8.03
C ALA A 93 -6.36 10.30 -6.53
N TRP A 94 -7.19 9.38 -6.02
CA TRP A 94 -7.78 9.43 -4.68
C TRP A 94 -6.75 9.61 -3.54
N GLU A 95 -5.48 9.24 -3.76
CA GLU A 95 -4.37 9.47 -2.83
C GLU A 95 -3.99 10.95 -2.66
N LYS A 96 -4.37 11.81 -3.61
CA LYS A 96 -4.12 13.27 -3.62
C LYS A 96 -5.26 14.07 -3.01
N GLY A 97 -6.05 13.45 -2.12
CA GLY A 97 -7.11 14.12 -1.39
C GLY A 97 -6.63 15.35 -0.62
N PRO A 98 -7.57 16.16 -0.08
CA PRO A 98 -8.98 15.87 0.12
C PRO A 98 -9.84 16.05 -1.15
N TYR A 99 -11.01 15.41 -1.15
CA TYR A 99 -12.03 15.53 -2.20
C TYR A 99 -13.38 15.94 -1.63
N PHE A 100 -14.20 16.61 -2.43
CA PHE A 100 -15.53 17.09 -2.06
C PHE A 100 -16.54 16.71 -3.14
N ILE A 101 -17.73 16.26 -2.73
CA ILE A 101 -18.87 16.03 -3.61
C ILE A 101 -19.79 17.23 -3.56
N GLU A 102 -19.93 17.91 -4.70
CA GLU A 102 -21.01 18.86 -4.95
C GLU A 102 -22.18 18.12 -5.60
N THR A 103 -23.39 18.35 -5.07
CA THR A 103 -24.63 17.83 -5.65
C THR A 103 -25.54 18.99 -6.05
N GLN A 104 -26.03 18.93 -7.29
CA GLN A 104 -27.03 19.85 -7.81
C GLN A 104 -28.28 19.08 -8.25
N VAL A 105 -29.46 19.68 -8.14
CA VAL A 105 -30.71 19.07 -8.59
C VAL A 105 -31.51 19.97 -9.51
N ASP A 106 -32.18 19.33 -10.46
CA ASP A 106 -33.38 19.84 -11.10
C ASP A 106 -34.56 18.95 -10.68
N ALA A 107 -35.44 19.51 -9.85
CA ALA A 107 -36.60 18.79 -9.30
C ALA A 107 -37.70 18.50 -10.34
N THR A 108 -37.57 19.04 -11.55
CA THR A 108 -38.46 18.79 -12.69
C THR A 108 -37.89 17.79 -13.70
N GLY A 109 -36.68 17.26 -13.44
CA GLY A 109 -36.02 16.32 -14.35
C GLY A 109 -35.31 16.97 -15.54
N GLY A 110 -35.21 18.30 -15.55
CA GLY A 110 -34.54 19.06 -16.61
C GLY A 110 -33.03 19.23 -16.39
N THR A 111 -32.51 20.35 -16.92
CA THR A 111 -31.09 20.74 -16.84
C THR A 111 -30.85 22.05 -16.08
N ASN A 112 -31.88 22.58 -15.42
CA ASN A 112 -31.83 23.81 -14.62
C ASN A 112 -31.42 23.49 -13.18
N TYR A 113 -30.17 23.10 -13.03
CA TYR A 113 -29.63 22.65 -11.76
C TYR A 113 -29.43 23.79 -10.76
N ASN A 114 -29.84 23.57 -9.52
CA ASN A 114 -29.51 24.41 -8.36
C ASN A 114 -28.59 23.64 -7.41
N ILE A 115 -27.59 24.32 -6.84
CA ILE A 115 -26.67 23.71 -5.87
C ILE A 115 -27.42 23.40 -4.58
N ILE A 116 -27.39 22.14 -4.15
CA ILE A 116 -28.02 21.68 -2.90
C ILE A 116 -26.99 21.62 -1.77
N GLY A 117 -25.76 21.20 -2.06
CA GLY A 117 -24.73 21.08 -1.03
C GLY A 117 -23.40 20.59 -1.56
N ILE A 118 -22.37 20.85 -0.76
CA ILE A 118 -21.01 20.38 -0.98
C ILE A 118 -20.52 19.71 0.31
N THR A 119 -20.08 18.45 0.23
CA THR A 119 -19.64 17.66 1.38
C THR A 119 -18.28 17.04 1.11
N GLN A 120 -17.37 17.07 2.09
CA GLN A 120 -16.09 16.39 1.98
C GLN A 120 -16.26 14.87 1.96
N LEU A 121 -15.55 14.17 1.07
CA LEU A 121 -15.41 12.73 1.12
C LEU A 121 -14.45 12.36 2.25
N LEU A 122 -14.98 11.65 3.24
CA LEU A 122 -14.21 11.10 4.36
C LEU A 122 -14.02 9.59 4.15
N SER A 123 -12.91 9.06 4.68
CA SER A 123 -12.64 7.63 4.61
C SER A 123 -13.67 6.82 5.39
N VAL A 124 -14.16 5.73 4.79
CA VAL A 124 -14.98 4.71 5.46
C VAL A 124 -14.09 3.67 6.17
N PRO A 125 -14.60 2.87 7.13
CA PRO A 125 -13.79 1.90 7.86
C PRO A 125 -13.00 0.91 6.99
N TYR A 126 -13.56 0.47 5.85
CA TYR A 126 -12.85 -0.39 4.89
C TYR A 126 -11.66 0.33 4.23
N ALA A 127 -11.83 1.60 3.84
CA ALA A 127 -10.74 2.43 3.30
C ALA A 127 -9.66 2.72 4.35
N LEU A 128 -10.04 2.92 5.62
CA LEU A 128 -9.09 3.05 6.73
C LEU A 128 -8.31 1.76 6.98
N HIS A 129 -8.96 0.59 6.85
CA HIS A 129 -8.27 -0.69 6.96
C HIS A 129 -7.32 -0.94 5.76
N ALA A 130 -7.68 -0.48 4.56
CA ALA A 130 -6.82 -0.54 3.37
C ALA A 130 -5.53 0.30 3.51
N LYS A 131 -5.53 1.36 4.34
CA LYS A 131 -4.29 2.09 4.70
C LYS A 131 -3.25 1.19 5.38
N THR A 132 -3.68 0.11 6.04
CA THR A 132 -2.79 -0.90 6.62
C THR A 132 -2.05 -1.70 5.52
N ALA A 133 -2.65 -1.84 4.33
CA ALA A 133 -2.03 -2.42 3.14
C ALA A 133 -1.18 -1.39 2.37
N GLU A 134 -1.52 -0.11 2.40
CA GLU A 134 -0.69 0.99 1.90
C GLU A 134 0.63 1.12 2.69
N ARG A 135 0.63 0.68 3.95
CA ARG A 135 1.85 0.51 4.77
C ARG A 135 2.81 -0.58 4.25
N LEU A 136 2.46 -1.33 3.19
CA LEU A 136 3.38 -2.19 2.44
C LEU A 136 3.98 -1.52 1.19
N VAL A 137 3.53 -0.32 0.80
CA VAL A 137 4.08 0.46 -0.31
C VAL A 137 4.58 1.79 0.27
N GLY A 138 5.84 1.80 0.70
CA GLY A 138 6.45 2.97 1.35
C GLY A 138 6.26 4.28 0.58
N ALA A 139 5.91 5.34 1.32
CA ALA A 139 5.66 6.71 0.84
C ALA A 139 6.90 7.46 0.30
N THR A 140 7.93 6.74 -0.10
CA THR A 140 9.14 7.24 -0.74
C THR A 140 9.49 6.21 -1.79
N GLY A 141 9.59 6.57 -3.07
CA GLY A 141 9.74 5.67 -4.24
C GLY A 141 10.93 4.68 -4.25
N THR A 142 11.54 4.39 -3.10
CA THR A 142 12.31 3.18 -2.82
C THR A 142 11.35 2.09 -2.34
N ASN A 143 11.26 0.99 -3.07
CA ASN A 143 10.62 -0.22 -2.58
C ASN A 143 11.31 -0.65 -1.27
N THR A 144 10.77 -0.29 -0.10
CA THR A 144 11.24 -0.79 1.20
C THR A 144 11.09 -2.30 1.34
N SER A 145 10.44 -2.94 0.36
CA SER A 145 10.21 -4.39 0.27
C SER A 145 11.23 -5.12 -0.60
N LYS A 146 12.24 -4.44 -1.17
CA LYS A 146 13.37 -5.10 -1.83
C LYS A 146 14.63 -4.84 -1.02
N ALA A 147 15.25 -5.92 -0.55
CA ALA A 147 16.58 -5.85 0.03
C ALA A 147 17.55 -5.21 -0.99
N VAL A 148 18.30 -4.21 -0.54
CA VAL A 148 19.41 -3.63 -1.28
C VAL A 148 20.65 -4.50 -1.06
N VAL A 149 21.44 -4.69 -2.13
CA VAL A 149 22.77 -5.29 -2.03
C VAL A 149 23.75 -4.21 -1.59
N ILE A 150 24.34 -4.38 -0.40
CA ILE A 150 25.28 -3.44 0.21
C ILE A 150 26.69 -4.01 0.03
N PRO A 151 27.53 -3.37 -0.80
CA PRO A 151 28.92 -3.78 -0.96
C PRO A 151 29.65 -3.72 0.39
N PHE A 152 30.31 -4.83 0.75
CA PHE A 152 31.06 -4.96 1.99
C PHE A 152 32.50 -5.34 1.67
N THR A 153 33.33 -4.31 1.49
CA THR A 153 34.74 -4.46 1.05
C THR A 153 35.75 -4.16 2.14
N SER A 154 35.29 -3.74 3.32
CA SER A 154 36.14 -3.45 4.47
C SER A 154 35.41 -3.72 5.79
N SER A 155 36.19 -4.04 6.83
CA SER A 155 35.64 -4.34 8.15
C SER A 155 35.00 -3.11 8.78
N ARG A 156 33.80 -3.26 9.34
CA ARG A 156 33.08 -2.20 10.06
C ARG A 156 32.09 -2.77 11.06
N SER A 157 31.54 -1.90 11.89
CA SER A 157 30.41 -2.25 12.75
C SER A 157 29.11 -2.34 11.95
N ILE A 158 28.13 -3.06 12.51
CA ILE A 158 26.75 -3.09 12.05
C ILE A 158 26.16 -1.67 12.00
N ALA A 159 25.40 -1.38 10.95
CA ALA A 159 24.77 -0.08 10.73
C ALA A 159 23.27 -0.25 10.48
N ALA A 160 22.49 0.81 10.75
CA ALA A 160 21.04 0.78 10.52
C ALA A 160 20.67 0.51 9.05
N SER A 161 21.56 0.88 8.12
CA SER A 161 21.43 0.57 6.70
C SER A 161 21.50 -0.91 6.37
N ASP A 162 22.07 -1.76 7.23
CA ASP A 162 22.21 -3.20 6.96
C ASP A 162 20.89 -3.95 7.19
N ILE A 163 20.01 -3.39 8.01
CA ILE A 163 18.78 -4.02 8.46
C ILE A 163 17.85 -4.28 7.27
N ASN A 164 17.36 -5.51 7.17
CA ASN A 164 16.51 -6.02 6.09
C ASN A 164 17.17 -5.98 4.69
N ASN A 165 18.50 -5.86 4.62
CA ASN A 165 19.28 -5.81 3.39
C ASN A 165 20.26 -6.99 3.25
N ILE A 166 21.00 -7.02 2.15
CA ILE A 166 22.03 -8.02 1.85
C ILE A 166 23.41 -7.40 2.05
N ILE A 167 24.27 -8.02 2.84
CA ILE A 167 25.70 -7.70 2.94
C ILE A 167 26.45 -8.56 1.93
N GLU A 168 27.03 -7.92 0.91
CA GLU A 168 27.80 -8.58 -0.15
C GLU A 168 29.30 -8.43 0.12
N CYS A 169 29.89 -9.44 0.76
CA CYS A 169 31.30 -9.46 1.08
C CYS A 169 32.13 -10.02 -0.08
N THR A 170 32.77 -9.13 -0.82
CA THR A 170 33.67 -9.47 -1.94
C THR A 170 35.15 -9.43 -1.55
N THR A 171 35.48 -8.92 -0.36
CA THR A 171 36.84 -8.89 0.20
C THR A 171 36.77 -9.33 1.64
N SER A 172 37.58 -10.32 2.05
CA SER A 172 37.54 -10.89 3.40
C SER A 172 37.56 -9.82 4.49
N SER A 173 36.49 -9.74 5.26
CA SER A 173 36.19 -8.61 6.15
C SER A 173 35.38 -9.06 7.36
N ILE A 174 35.35 -8.22 8.40
CA ILE A 174 34.67 -8.47 9.67
C ILE A 174 33.50 -7.49 9.83
N LEU A 175 32.28 -8.01 10.00
CA LEU A 175 31.14 -7.25 10.50
C LEU A 175 31.05 -7.41 12.03
N THR A 176 31.23 -6.30 12.75
CA THR A 176 31.16 -6.31 14.22
C THR A 176 29.74 -5.98 14.70
N LEU A 177 29.13 -6.88 15.46
CA LEU A 177 27.88 -6.64 16.18
C LEU A 177 28.20 -5.91 17.48
N THR A 178 27.71 -4.68 17.61
CA THR A 178 27.94 -3.83 18.79
C THR A 178 26.90 -4.09 19.87
N SER A 179 27.27 -3.84 21.13
CA SER A 179 26.28 -3.80 22.22
C SER A 179 25.30 -2.64 21.99
N ASP A 180 24.09 -2.80 22.51
CA ASP A 180 23.03 -1.80 22.57
C ASP A 180 22.66 -1.22 21.21
N PHE A 181 22.78 -2.02 20.15
CA PHE A 181 22.34 -1.67 18.80
C PHE A 181 20.81 -1.66 18.69
N GLY A 182 20.19 -0.60 19.22
CA GLY A 182 18.73 -0.44 19.32
C GLY A 182 18.01 -0.16 18.00
N SER A 183 18.75 0.11 16.91
CA SER A 183 18.15 0.30 15.58
C SER A 183 17.55 -0.98 15.00
N MET A 184 18.04 -2.15 15.39
CA MET A 184 17.55 -3.45 14.93
C MET A 184 16.61 -4.08 15.96
N LEU A 185 15.35 -4.23 15.59
CA LEU A 185 14.29 -4.79 16.44
C LEU A 185 14.31 -6.32 16.42
N VAL A 186 13.75 -6.95 17.44
CA VAL A 186 13.60 -8.41 17.49
C VAL A 186 12.78 -8.88 16.29
N GLY A 187 13.33 -9.80 15.50
CA GLY A 187 12.72 -10.29 14.27
C GLY A 187 13.36 -9.73 12.99
N ASP A 188 14.00 -8.56 13.05
CA ASP A 188 14.72 -7.99 11.90
C ASP A 188 15.86 -8.93 11.46
N THR A 189 16.16 -8.91 10.16
CA THR A 189 17.15 -9.80 9.54
C THR A 189 18.19 -9.05 8.73
N ILE A 190 19.31 -9.71 8.44
CA ILE A 190 20.34 -9.30 7.48
C ILE A 190 20.73 -10.56 6.70
N ASN A 191 20.66 -10.51 5.38
CA ASN A 191 21.19 -11.56 4.52
C ASN A 191 22.70 -11.38 4.37
N LEU A 192 23.45 -12.47 4.47
CA LEU A 192 24.90 -12.46 4.46
C LEU A 192 25.40 -13.24 3.24
N GLU A 193 26.31 -12.66 2.48
CA GLU A 193 26.91 -13.31 1.32
C GLU A 193 28.43 -13.10 1.33
N ALA A 194 29.18 -14.20 1.25
CA ALA A 194 30.62 -14.16 0.96
C ALA A 194 30.85 -14.65 -0.47
N HIS A 195 31.53 -13.84 -1.28
CA HIS A 195 31.66 -14.05 -2.72
C HIS A 195 33.07 -14.45 -3.13
N ASN A 196 33.17 -15.34 -4.11
CA ASN A 196 34.37 -15.57 -4.91
C ASN A 196 35.67 -15.76 -4.11
N GLY A 197 35.64 -16.61 -3.08
CA GLY A 197 36.82 -16.87 -2.23
C GLY A 197 36.97 -15.95 -1.02
N ALA A 198 36.10 -14.94 -0.85
CA ALA A 198 36.11 -14.09 0.34
C ALA A 198 35.63 -14.84 1.59
N VAL A 199 36.06 -14.34 2.75
CA VAL A 199 35.61 -14.78 4.08
C VAL A 199 34.91 -13.62 4.79
N LEU A 200 33.61 -13.73 5.00
CA LEU A 200 32.87 -12.81 5.86
C LEU A 200 32.87 -13.35 7.28
N THR A 201 33.42 -12.58 8.21
CA THR A 201 33.39 -12.91 9.64
C THR A 201 32.37 -12.03 10.35
N ILE A 202 31.44 -12.63 11.09
CA ILE A 202 30.55 -11.91 11.99
C ILE A 202 31.10 -12.03 13.40
N GLN A 203 31.45 -10.91 14.02
CA GLN A 203 32.08 -10.87 15.33
C GLN A 203 31.18 -10.18 16.34
N ALA A 204 30.95 -10.83 17.48
CA ALA A 204 30.25 -10.22 18.60
C ALA A 204 31.20 -9.37 19.44
N SER A 205 30.78 -8.15 19.78
CA SER A 205 31.45 -7.34 20.81
C SER A 205 31.21 -7.92 22.21
N SER A 206 31.92 -7.40 23.22
CA SER A 206 31.66 -7.76 24.62
C SER A 206 30.18 -7.56 24.98
N GLY A 207 29.59 -8.55 25.65
CA GLY A 207 28.17 -8.53 26.03
C GLY A 207 27.18 -8.85 24.91
N VAL A 208 27.65 -9.14 23.70
CA VAL A 208 26.82 -9.59 22.57
C VAL A 208 26.95 -11.09 22.38
N THR A 209 25.83 -11.78 22.13
CA THR A 209 25.78 -13.22 21.88
C THR A 209 25.33 -13.53 20.46
N ILE A 210 25.97 -14.52 19.85
CA ILE A 210 25.60 -15.17 18.58
C ILE A 210 25.32 -16.64 18.89
N ASN A 211 24.12 -17.13 18.55
CA ASN A 211 23.71 -18.52 18.78
C ASN A 211 23.95 -18.96 20.24
N TYR A 212 23.54 -18.12 21.19
CA TYR A 212 23.70 -18.35 22.64
C TYR A 212 25.16 -18.46 23.12
N SER A 213 26.14 -18.04 22.31
CA SER A 213 27.57 -18.05 22.61
C SER A 213 28.23 -16.70 22.35
N ASN A 214 29.42 -16.45 22.89
CA ASN A 214 30.21 -15.23 22.63
C ASN A 214 31.24 -15.44 21.51
N LEU A 215 30.86 -16.17 20.45
CA LEU A 215 31.77 -16.58 19.37
C LEU A 215 31.49 -15.83 18.07
N SER A 216 32.48 -15.86 17.17
CA SER A 216 32.33 -15.39 15.79
C SER A 216 31.71 -16.44 14.89
N ALA A 217 30.95 -16.03 13.87
CA ALA A 217 30.51 -16.86 12.77
C ALA A 217 31.36 -16.58 11.51
N LEU A 218 31.74 -17.60 10.76
CA LEU A 218 32.55 -17.46 9.54
C LEU A 218 31.77 -17.97 8.34
N PHE A 219 31.74 -17.17 7.27
CA PHE A 219 31.19 -17.53 5.97
C PHE A 219 32.33 -17.55 4.97
N THR A 220 32.90 -18.73 4.76
CA THR A 220 34.01 -18.94 3.83
C THR A 220 33.47 -19.35 2.47
N SER A 221 33.73 -18.54 1.45
CA SER A 221 33.43 -18.86 0.06
C SER A 221 34.63 -19.50 -0.64
N THR A 222 34.36 -20.24 -1.71
CA THR A 222 35.39 -20.69 -2.67
C THR A 222 35.32 -19.84 -3.94
N THR A 223 36.43 -19.74 -4.67
CA THR A 223 36.47 -19.04 -5.97
C THR A 223 35.37 -19.56 -6.90
N GLY A 224 34.62 -18.66 -7.54
CA GLY A 224 33.49 -18.99 -8.40
C GLY A 224 32.18 -19.34 -7.67
N ASN A 225 32.12 -19.28 -6.33
CA ASN A 225 30.93 -19.58 -5.55
C ASN A 225 30.51 -18.43 -4.62
N VAL A 226 29.33 -18.58 -4.03
CA VAL A 226 28.80 -17.68 -2.99
C VAL A 226 28.38 -18.53 -1.80
N LYS A 227 28.80 -18.12 -0.60
CA LYS A 227 28.36 -18.70 0.67
C LYS A 227 27.29 -17.79 1.28
N PHE A 228 26.08 -18.33 1.44
CA PHE A 228 24.93 -17.60 1.97
C PHE A 228 24.73 -17.83 3.47
N GLY A 229 24.20 -16.80 4.14
CA GLY A 229 23.86 -16.80 5.54
C GLY A 229 22.71 -15.88 5.87
N LEU A 230 22.20 -16.04 7.10
CA LEU A 230 21.18 -15.16 7.66
C LEU A 230 21.58 -14.81 9.09
N LEU A 231 21.49 -13.53 9.42
CA LEU A 231 21.57 -12.99 10.77
C LEU A 231 20.20 -12.46 11.16
N ARG A 232 19.69 -12.82 12.34
CA ARG A 232 18.41 -12.33 12.88
C ARG A 232 18.56 -11.87 14.31
N LYS A 233 17.94 -10.75 14.66
CA LYS A 233 17.86 -10.28 16.05
C LYS A 233 16.91 -11.16 16.86
N SER A 234 17.37 -11.69 17.99
CA SER A 234 16.56 -12.58 18.85
C SER A 234 16.24 -12.00 20.23
N GLY A 235 16.98 -10.98 20.67
CA GLY A 235 16.77 -10.29 21.94
C GLY A 235 17.76 -9.15 22.12
N VAL A 236 17.76 -8.47 23.28
CA VAL A 236 18.76 -7.44 23.60
C VAL A 236 20.15 -8.06 23.56
N ASN A 237 21.06 -7.46 22.78
CA ASN A 237 22.42 -7.97 22.55
C ASN A 237 22.52 -9.46 22.14
N ALA A 238 21.44 -10.04 21.64
CA ALA A 238 21.37 -11.43 21.19
C ALA A 238 20.96 -11.56 19.73
N TYR A 239 21.66 -12.44 19.02
CA TYR A 239 21.47 -12.72 17.59
C TYR A 239 21.50 -14.22 17.33
N ILE A 240 20.76 -14.64 16.31
CA ILE A 240 20.82 -15.99 15.74
C ILE A 240 21.41 -15.89 14.34
N ILE A 241 22.37 -16.76 14.04
CA ILE A 241 23.02 -16.86 12.73
C ILE A 241 22.87 -18.29 12.20
N SER A 242 22.56 -18.41 10.91
CA SER A 242 22.56 -19.67 10.18
C SER A 242 23.38 -19.57 8.90
N GLY A 243 23.84 -20.73 8.41
CA GLY A 243 24.58 -20.83 7.15
C GLY A 243 26.08 -20.58 7.28
N GLN A 244 26.63 -20.50 8.50
CA GLN A 244 28.07 -20.49 8.74
C GLN A 244 28.70 -21.80 8.21
#